data_AF-A0A970SNZ2-F1
#
_entry.id   AF-A0A970SNZ2-F1
#
_cell.length_a   1.000
_cell.length_b   1.000
_cell.length_c   1.000
_cell.angle_alpha   90.00
_cell.angle_beta   90.00
_cell.angle_gamma   90.00
#
_symmetry.space_group_name_H-M   'P 1'
#
loop_
_entity.id
_entity.type
_entity.pdbx_description
1 polymer ?
#
loop_
_entity_poly.entity_id
_entity_poly.type
_entity_poly.pdbx_seq_one_letter_code
_entity_poly.pdbx_strand_id
1 'polypeptide(L)'
;MKTIFVIMCILILAAAPVAAKAWFADIMQPGWYTPGTGQFVGNPLYNDSFRCLGAPKGGQVYEPAHSYDQGYCISLGDRNSSGITGRVVIGFSTPIYDDSKNPYGLDFIVFGNAYFRLNMFESPPLYADPTFRWQEPAFAEVSQDGVEWYLIRPSILPNALIPAPGPVPGVSLTDTGFSKTQLAGYADCTPTIELPTAGSPNPFSNVTRSPEELYTIPDRPTHPEGFNTVRFDYVSGGGDAFDIADAVVQSAPGVPAIDAFGDEIKANIGWFSYVRLTDAVSGDYFPGLGEISAEIDAVSACRPTMTIGEAKRLDQGDYVFVTDAVVTAVLPDAFFVESPNRSAAMKVLYDTSAAVDGKFVRRGDKMTITGHLDKTGGGFVVPDPMWTCTQTDLNIPQPLGMKISSLSNDLAYGMRVRVWGRKTQQGPGYCVIDDGSSSAKLVWSSPAYSISGSLYLTATGICDRANGEAIVRILDPVQDIKLY
;
A
#
# COMPACT_ATOMS: atom_id res chain seq x y z
N MET A 1 -53.94 -51.03 5.97
CA MET A 1 -52.66 -50.39 6.32
C MET A 1 -52.03 -49.90 5.02
N LYS A 2 -51.96 -48.58 4.79
CA LYS A 2 -51.33 -47.98 3.61
C LYS A 2 -50.06 -47.28 4.09
N THR A 3 -48.91 -47.85 3.74
CA THR A 3 -47.58 -47.32 4.06
C THR A 3 -47.30 -46.14 3.15
N ILE A 4 -47.23 -44.93 3.71
CA ILE A 4 -46.85 -43.71 3.00
C ILE A 4 -45.32 -43.67 2.96
N PHE A 5 -44.75 -43.84 1.77
CA PHE A 5 -43.32 -43.63 1.50
C PHE A 5 -43.08 -42.13 1.33
N VAL A 6 -42.49 -41.49 2.34
CA VAL A 6 -42.00 -40.11 2.24
C VAL A 6 -40.61 -40.16 1.58
N ILE A 7 -40.56 -39.76 0.31
CA ILE A 7 -39.29 -39.57 -0.41
C ILE A 7 -38.70 -38.24 0.08
N MET A 8 -37.67 -38.34 0.92
CA MET A 8 -36.88 -37.20 1.38
C MET A 8 -35.88 -36.83 0.28
N CYS A 9 -36.23 -35.87 -0.57
CA CYS A 9 -35.30 -35.28 -1.54
C CYS A 9 -34.22 -34.49 -0.78
N ILE A 10 -33.05 -35.09 -0.60
CA ILE A 10 -31.85 -34.39 -0.15
C ILE A 10 -31.38 -33.50 -1.31
N LEU A 11 -31.68 -32.19 -1.21
CA LEU A 11 -31.11 -31.19 -2.09
C LEU A 11 -29.63 -31.03 -1.71
N ILE A 12 -28.73 -31.69 -2.45
CA ILE A 12 -27.30 -31.43 -2.37
C ILE A 12 -27.06 -30.11 -3.10
N LEU A 13 -27.08 -29.00 -2.36
CA LEU A 13 -26.48 -27.75 -2.83
C LEU A 13 -24.97 -27.99 -2.91
N ALA A 14 -24.49 -28.33 -4.10
CA ALA A 14 -23.07 -28.24 -4.39
C ALA A 14 -22.70 -26.76 -4.27
N ALA A 15 -21.95 -26.41 -3.22
CA ALA A 15 -21.32 -25.10 -3.14
C ALA A 15 -20.42 -24.99 -4.38
N ALA A 16 -20.78 -24.11 -5.32
CA ALA A 16 -19.89 -23.77 -6.41
C ALA A 16 -18.57 -23.30 -5.76
N PRO A 17 -17.40 -23.79 -6.21
CA PRO A 17 -16.14 -23.27 -5.71
C PRO A 17 -16.17 -21.76 -5.92
N VAL A 18 -16.02 -21.01 -4.84
CA VAL A 18 -15.76 -19.58 -4.94
C VAL A 18 -14.44 -19.48 -5.68
N ALA A 19 -14.49 -19.11 -6.96
CA ALA A 19 -13.29 -18.93 -7.75
C ALA A 19 -12.38 -17.96 -6.99
N ALA A 20 -11.13 -18.36 -6.76
CA ALA A 20 -10.16 -17.49 -6.11
C ALA A 20 -10.09 -16.19 -6.93
N LYS A 21 -10.17 -15.04 -6.25
CA LYS A 21 -10.08 -13.72 -6.90
C LYS A 21 -8.74 -13.65 -7.65
N ALA A 22 -8.79 -13.44 -8.96
CA ALA A 22 -7.60 -13.15 -9.74
C ALA A 22 -7.09 -11.76 -9.34
N TRP A 23 -5.96 -11.70 -8.62
CA TRP A 23 -5.33 -10.43 -8.23
C TRP A 23 -4.54 -9.81 -9.35
N PHE A 24 -4.11 -10.60 -10.32
CA PHE A 24 -3.29 -10.19 -11.44
C PHE A 24 -4.03 -10.45 -12.74
N ALA A 25 -3.72 -9.65 -13.75
CA ALA A 25 -4.25 -9.87 -15.08
C ALA A 25 -3.78 -11.23 -15.61
N ASP A 26 -4.71 -11.99 -16.17
CA ASP A 26 -4.54 -13.39 -16.57
C ASP A 26 -5.08 -13.69 -17.98
N ILE A 27 -5.52 -12.65 -18.71
CA ILE A 27 -6.02 -12.75 -20.08
C ILE A 27 -5.15 -11.92 -21.02
N MET A 28 -4.62 -12.57 -22.05
CA MET A 28 -3.95 -11.95 -23.20
C MET A 28 -4.39 -12.68 -24.47
N GLN A 29 -4.60 -11.97 -25.57
CA GLN A 29 -4.95 -12.57 -26.87
C GLN A 29 -3.92 -12.22 -27.96
N PRO A 30 -3.75 -13.08 -28.97
CA PRO A 30 -2.97 -12.72 -30.16
C PRO A 30 -3.49 -11.43 -30.80
N GLY A 31 -2.59 -10.48 -31.06
CA GLY A 31 -2.91 -9.18 -31.66
C GLY A 31 -3.27 -8.07 -30.67
N TRP A 32 -3.32 -8.35 -29.37
CA TRP A 32 -3.53 -7.34 -28.32
C TRP A 32 -2.27 -6.53 -28.01
N TYR A 33 -1.10 -7.06 -28.36
CA TYR A 33 0.16 -6.34 -28.34
C TYR A 33 0.50 -5.85 -29.75
N THR A 34 0.69 -4.55 -29.89
CA THR A 34 1.15 -3.89 -31.11
C THR A 34 2.37 -3.05 -30.74
N PRO A 35 3.60 -3.60 -30.87
CA PRO A 35 4.80 -2.84 -30.57
C PRO A 35 4.96 -1.67 -31.55
N GLY A 36 5.59 -0.63 -31.04
CA GLY A 36 6.11 0.50 -31.78
C GLY A 36 7.34 0.16 -32.63
N THR A 37 8.16 1.16 -32.94
CA THR A 37 9.55 1.00 -33.35
C THR A 37 10.44 1.28 -32.18
N GLY A 38 11.56 0.59 -32.04
CA GLY A 38 12.45 0.87 -30.93
C GLY A 38 13.69 -0.01 -30.85
N GLN A 39 14.61 0.34 -29.96
CA GLN A 39 15.81 -0.44 -29.69
C GLN A 39 15.52 -1.77 -28.99
N PHE A 40 14.45 -1.80 -28.18
CA PHE A 40 14.01 -3.01 -27.49
C PHE A 40 12.94 -3.77 -28.29
N VAL A 41 12.27 -3.09 -29.23
CA VAL A 41 11.36 -3.74 -30.16
C VAL A 41 12.12 -4.70 -31.08
N GLY A 42 11.69 -5.95 -31.10
CA GLY A 42 12.31 -7.03 -31.87
C GLY A 42 13.20 -7.91 -31.02
N ASN A 43 13.56 -7.47 -29.81
CA ASN A 43 14.33 -8.25 -28.88
C ASN A 43 13.43 -9.32 -28.22
N PRO A 44 13.73 -10.63 -28.34
CA PRO A 44 12.94 -11.69 -27.72
C PRO A 44 12.78 -11.55 -26.19
N LEU A 45 13.65 -10.77 -25.53
CA LEU A 45 13.52 -10.48 -24.11
C LEU A 45 12.38 -9.51 -23.78
N TYR A 46 12.00 -8.61 -24.68
CA TYR A 46 11.03 -7.52 -24.43
C TYR A 46 9.78 -7.57 -25.35
N ASN A 47 9.64 -8.62 -26.15
CA ASN A 47 8.59 -8.72 -27.16
C ASN A 47 7.51 -9.77 -26.89
N ASP A 48 7.65 -10.55 -25.82
CA ASP A 48 6.69 -11.59 -25.47
C ASP A 48 5.58 -11.00 -24.60
N SER A 49 4.45 -10.65 -25.22
CA SER A 49 3.30 -10.03 -24.55
C SER A 49 2.73 -10.86 -23.41
N PHE A 50 2.93 -12.18 -23.38
CA PHE A 50 2.45 -13.02 -22.29
C PHE A 50 3.21 -12.83 -20.98
N ARG A 51 4.34 -12.11 -21.01
CA ARG A 51 5.10 -11.79 -19.80
C ARG A 51 4.38 -10.78 -18.91
N CYS A 52 3.44 -10.00 -19.46
CA CYS A 52 2.61 -9.09 -18.70
C CYS A 52 1.50 -9.75 -17.86
N LEU A 53 1.46 -11.10 -17.83
CA LEU A 53 0.46 -11.86 -17.08
C LEU A 53 1.01 -12.35 -15.75
N GLY A 54 0.16 -12.36 -14.73
CA GLY A 54 0.53 -12.78 -13.39
C GLY A 54 1.23 -11.70 -12.58
N ALA A 55 1.97 -12.14 -11.56
CA ALA A 55 2.64 -11.22 -10.66
C ALA A 55 3.88 -10.56 -11.30
N PRO A 56 4.13 -9.27 -11.00
CA PRO A 56 5.33 -8.59 -11.48
C PRO A 56 6.61 -9.16 -10.85
N LYS A 57 7.75 -8.79 -11.45
CA LYS A 57 9.09 -8.99 -10.92
C LYS A 57 9.75 -7.63 -10.70
N GLY A 58 9.82 -7.20 -9.45
CA GLY A 58 10.54 -5.98 -9.12
C GLY A 58 12.03 -6.16 -8.88
N GLY A 59 12.74 -5.03 -8.86
CA GLY A 59 14.16 -4.88 -8.55
C GLY A 59 14.36 -4.04 -7.29
N GLN A 60 15.24 -3.04 -7.37
CA GLN A 60 15.45 -2.10 -6.28
C GLN A 60 14.80 -0.76 -6.63
N VAL A 61 14.51 0.09 -5.66
CA VAL A 61 13.89 1.40 -5.95
C VAL A 61 14.73 2.28 -6.88
N TYR A 62 16.04 2.01 -6.98
CA TYR A 62 16.99 2.76 -7.82
C TYR A 62 17.60 1.96 -8.97
N GLU A 63 17.22 0.69 -9.09
CA GLU A 63 17.71 -0.16 -10.16
C GLU A 63 16.52 -0.94 -10.72
N PRO A 64 16.27 -0.83 -12.04
CA PRO A 64 15.27 -1.65 -12.69
C PRO A 64 15.51 -3.14 -12.38
N ALA A 65 14.47 -3.97 -12.45
CA ALA A 65 14.73 -5.41 -12.36
C ALA A 65 15.68 -5.78 -13.52
N HIS A 66 16.87 -6.26 -13.22
CA HIS A 66 17.82 -6.68 -14.23
C HIS A 66 18.26 -8.09 -13.87
N SER A 67 17.58 -9.07 -14.45
CA SER A 67 18.27 -10.31 -14.77
C SER A 67 18.40 -10.36 -16.27
N TYR A 68 19.65 -10.29 -16.74
CA TYR A 68 20.05 -10.47 -18.14
C TYR A 68 19.53 -11.78 -18.77
N ASP A 69 18.86 -12.65 -18.00
CA ASP A 69 18.34 -13.95 -18.40
C ASP A 69 16.80 -14.09 -18.40
N GLN A 70 15.99 -13.11 -17.96
CA GLN A 70 14.52 -13.37 -17.82
C GLN A 70 13.53 -12.35 -18.39
N GLY A 71 13.97 -11.21 -18.94
CA GLY A 71 13.12 -10.20 -19.62
C GLY A 71 11.66 -10.14 -19.13
N TYR A 72 11.42 -9.62 -17.94
CA TYR A 72 10.11 -9.75 -17.28
C TYR A 72 9.08 -8.76 -17.80
N CYS A 73 9.52 -7.61 -18.31
CA CYS A 73 8.67 -6.63 -18.98
C CYS A 73 8.60 -6.83 -20.51
N ILE A 74 7.62 -6.17 -21.13
CA ILE A 74 7.62 -5.88 -22.57
C ILE A 74 7.91 -4.41 -22.80
N SER A 75 8.58 -4.07 -23.90
CA SER A 75 8.73 -2.67 -24.33
C SER A 75 7.60 -2.33 -25.29
N LEU A 76 6.85 -1.26 -25.02
CA LEU A 76 5.82 -0.80 -25.95
C LEU A 76 6.46 -0.24 -27.23
N GLY A 77 7.61 0.42 -27.09
CA GLY A 77 8.32 1.10 -28.19
C GLY A 77 7.61 2.37 -28.67
N ASP A 78 8.38 3.23 -29.33
CA ASP A 78 7.97 4.51 -29.89
C ASP A 78 7.07 4.35 -31.13
N ARG A 79 6.42 5.42 -31.56
CA ARG A 79 5.62 5.47 -32.77
C ARG A 79 6.38 5.04 -34.01
N ASN A 80 5.82 4.05 -34.70
CA ASN A 80 6.38 3.56 -35.95
C ASN A 80 6.12 4.49 -37.14
N SER A 81 6.72 4.17 -38.30
CA SER A 81 6.58 4.93 -39.55
C SER A 81 5.15 5.01 -40.11
N SER A 82 4.25 4.15 -39.64
CA SER A 82 2.81 4.18 -39.99
C SER A 82 2.01 5.06 -39.03
N GLY A 83 2.67 5.72 -38.08
CA GLY A 83 2.06 6.59 -37.10
C GLY A 83 1.36 5.87 -35.95
N ILE A 84 1.61 4.56 -35.78
CA ILE A 84 1.04 3.74 -34.69
C ILE A 84 2.02 3.75 -33.52
N THR A 85 1.53 4.19 -32.35
CA THR A 85 2.27 4.14 -31.08
C THR A 85 2.18 2.74 -30.46
N GLY A 86 3.25 2.32 -29.79
CA GLY A 86 3.31 1.07 -29.06
C GLY A 86 2.20 0.92 -28.03
N ARG A 87 1.54 -0.25 -28.00
CA ARG A 87 0.47 -0.53 -27.04
C ARG A 87 0.30 -2.00 -26.73
N VAL A 88 -0.29 -2.27 -25.56
CA VAL A 88 -0.72 -3.60 -25.12
C VAL A 88 -2.12 -3.54 -24.52
N VAL A 89 -2.93 -4.58 -24.76
CA VAL A 89 -4.17 -4.84 -24.04
C VAL A 89 -4.00 -6.07 -23.15
N ILE A 90 -4.41 -5.96 -21.89
CA ILE A 90 -4.32 -7.03 -20.89
C ILE A 90 -5.68 -7.12 -20.18
N GLY A 91 -6.15 -8.32 -19.85
CA GLY A 91 -7.46 -8.53 -19.23
C GLY A 91 -7.42 -9.33 -17.94
N PHE A 92 -8.49 -9.18 -17.16
CA PHE A 92 -8.75 -9.92 -15.93
C PHE A 92 -9.95 -10.86 -16.14
N SER A 93 -9.81 -12.12 -15.72
CA SER A 93 -10.91 -13.09 -15.66
C SER A 93 -11.97 -12.73 -14.64
N THR A 94 -11.62 -11.90 -13.64
CA THR A 94 -12.54 -11.32 -12.67
C THR A 94 -12.60 -9.81 -12.88
N PRO A 95 -13.79 -9.21 -13.09
CA PRO A 95 -13.91 -7.75 -13.19
C PRO A 95 -13.32 -7.02 -11.98
N ILE A 96 -12.65 -5.91 -12.25
CA ILE A 96 -12.18 -4.96 -11.24
C ILE A 96 -13.29 -3.94 -11.01
N TYR A 97 -13.67 -3.72 -9.75
CA TYR A 97 -14.75 -2.81 -9.37
C TYR A 97 -14.16 -1.59 -8.68
N ASP A 98 -14.83 -0.45 -8.85
CA ASP A 98 -14.69 0.72 -7.98
C ASP A 98 -15.08 0.32 -6.55
N ASP A 99 -14.11 0.17 -5.65
CA ASP A 99 -14.35 -0.18 -4.25
C ASP A 99 -13.88 0.95 -3.34
N SER A 100 -14.84 1.57 -2.64
CA SER A 100 -14.58 2.60 -1.62
C SER A 100 -13.61 2.19 -0.50
N LYS A 101 -13.33 0.89 -0.32
CA LYS A 101 -12.34 0.38 0.64
C LYS A 101 -10.94 0.30 0.05
N ASN A 102 -10.79 0.41 -1.26
CA ASN A 102 -9.48 0.49 -1.88
C ASN A 102 -8.73 1.73 -1.37
N PRO A 103 -7.44 1.58 -1.02
CA PRO A 103 -6.65 2.70 -0.49
C PRO A 103 -6.62 3.84 -1.49
N TYR A 104 -6.88 5.05 -0.99
CA TYR A 104 -6.81 6.29 -1.78
C TYR A 104 -7.80 6.34 -2.97
N GLY A 105 -8.77 5.43 -3.05
CA GLY A 105 -9.68 5.30 -4.20
C GLY A 105 -9.09 4.56 -5.41
N LEU A 106 -7.88 3.99 -5.29
CA LEU A 106 -7.20 3.38 -6.45
C LEU A 106 -7.62 1.93 -6.64
N ASP A 107 -7.99 1.53 -7.86
CA ASP A 107 -8.59 0.22 -8.13
C ASP A 107 -7.66 -0.78 -8.81
N PHE A 108 -6.64 -0.33 -9.52
CA PHE A 108 -5.65 -1.19 -10.15
C PHE A 108 -4.26 -0.55 -10.18
N ILE A 109 -3.23 -1.38 -10.38
CA ILE A 109 -1.82 -0.99 -10.38
C ILE A 109 -1.17 -1.52 -11.65
N VAL A 110 -0.39 -0.69 -12.33
CA VAL A 110 0.45 -1.07 -13.46
C VAL A 110 1.90 -1.05 -13.04
N PHE A 111 2.59 -2.16 -13.24
CA PHE A 111 4.00 -2.31 -12.92
C PHE A 111 4.83 -2.15 -14.18
N GLY A 112 5.86 -1.32 -14.09
CA GLY A 112 6.82 -1.09 -15.15
C GLY A 112 8.25 -1.22 -14.67
N ASN A 113 9.16 -0.57 -15.40
CA ASN A 113 10.60 -0.61 -15.18
C ASN A 113 11.23 0.74 -14.78
N ALA A 114 10.42 1.73 -14.44
CA ALA A 114 10.88 2.99 -13.87
C ALA A 114 11.75 2.78 -12.64
N TYR A 115 12.63 3.74 -12.35
CA TYR A 115 13.46 3.71 -11.16
C TYR A 115 13.84 5.12 -10.70
N PHE A 116 14.15 5.26 -9.43
CA PHE A 116 14.64 6.51 -8.86
C PHE A 116 16.15 6.66 -9.08
N ARG A 117 16.61 7.84 -9.47
CA ARG A 117 18.05 8.07 -9.65
C ARG A 117 18.74 8.05 -8.28
N LEU A 118 19.87 7.36 -8.19
CA LEU A 118 20.74 7.45 -7.02
C LEU A 118 21.23 8.89 -6.81
N ASN A 119 21.11 9.38 -5.57
CA ASN A 119 21.72 10.65 -5.18
C ASN A 119 23.26 10.48 -5.07
N MET A 120 23.99 10.92 -6.11
CA MET A 120 25.45 10.83 -6.16
C MET A 120 26.18 11.82 -5.23
N PHE A 121 25.47 12.74 -4.58
CA PHE A 121 26.08 13.78 -3.74
C PHE A 121 26.08 13.45 -2.24
N GLU A 122 25.35 12.41 -1.82
CA GLU A 122 25.40 11.91 -0.45
C GLU A 122 26.44 10.80 -0.34
N SER A 123 27.21 10.80 0.75
CA SER A 123 28.22 9.77 1.03
C SER A 123 27.83 9.04 2.32
N PRO A 124 27.57 7.73 2.25
CA PRO A 124 27.48 6.90 1.03
C PRO A 124 26.20 7.20 0.20
N PRO A 125 26.22 6.98 -1.14
CA PRO A 125 25.07 7.19 -2.02
C PRO A 125 24.05 6.05 -1.82
N LEU A 126 23.40 6.03 -0.66
CA LEU A 126 22.52 4.93 -0.25
C LEU A 126 21.04 5.22 -0.48
N TYR A 127 20.68 6.45 -0.88
CA TYR A 127 19.29 6.83 -1.02
C TYR A 127 18.99 7.21 -2.46
N ALA A 128 17.99 6.53 -3.01
CA ALA A 128 17.38 6.93 -4.25
C ALA A 128 16.69 8.27 -4.04
N ASP A 129 16.84 9.21 -4.99
CA ASP A 129 16.13 10.48 -4.95
C ASP A 129 14.71 10.25 -5.48
N PRO A 130 13.67 10.18 -4.62
CA PRO A 130 12.31 9.95 -5.09
C PRO A 130 11.81 11.07 -6.00
N THR A 131 12.42 12.26 -5.91
CA THR A 131 12.07 13.43 -6.72
C THR A 131 12.69 13.43 -8.10
N PHE A 132 13.53 12.44 -8.43
CA PHE A 132 14.19 12.36 -9.72
C PHE A 132 14.22 10.94 -10.25
N ARG A 133 13.43 10.68 -11.28
CA ARG A 133 13.08 9.34 -11.75
C ARG A 133 13.51 9.17 -13.20
N TRP A 134 13.89 7.96 -13.58
CA TRP A 134 13.77 7.52 -14.95
C TRP A 134 12.32 7.06 -15.15
N GLN A 135 11.55 7.80 -15.94
CA GLN A 135 10.14 7.51 -16.19
C GLN A 135 9.85 7.49 -17.69
N GLU A 136 9.05 6.53 -18.11
CA GLU A 136 8.74 6.23 -19.51
C GLU A 136 7.21 6.14 -19.63
N PRO A 137 6.51 7.27 -19.55
CA PRO A 137 5.08 7.27 -19.25
C PRO A 137 4.24 6.54 -20.30
N ALA A 138 3.34 5.66 -19.85
CA ALA A 138 2.24 5.11 -20.65
C ALA A 138 0.89 5.57 -20.10
N PHE A 139 -0.03 6.03 -20.94
CA PHE A 139 -1.38 6.34 -20.48
C PHE A 139 -2.26 5.08 -20.46
N ALA A 140 -3.17 5.02 -19.50
CA ALA A 140 -4.06 3.87 -19.29
C ALA A 140 -5.48 4.15 -19.79
N GLU A 141 -6.05 3.16 -20.45
CA GLU A 141 -7.45 3.14 -20.86
C GLU A 141 -8.09 1.85 -20.35
N VAL A 142 -9.35 1.92 -19.94
CA VAL A 142 -10.08 0.77 -19.40
C VAL A 142 -11.30 0.46 -20.24
N SER A 143 -11.71 -0.81 -20.24
CA SER A 143 -12.87 -1.29 -20.97
C SER A 143 -13.58 -2.43 -20.24
N GLN A 144 -14.90 -2.45 -20.34
CA GLN A 144 -15.75 -3.53 -19.84
C GLN A 144 -15.83 -4.71 -20.82
N ASP A 145 -15.68 -4.46 -22.12
CA ASP A 145 -15.96 -5.41 -23.20
C ASP A 145 -14.82 -5.58 -24.21
N GLY A 146 -13.74 -4.80 -24.08
CA GLY A 146 -12.60 -4.77 -25.00
C GLY A 146 -12.87 -3.99 -26.29
N VAL A 147 -14.04 -3.36 -26.43
CA VAL A 147 -14.48 -2.63 -27.63
C VAL A 147 -14.57 -1.15 -27.35
N GLU A 148 -15.31 -0.75 -26.30
CA GLU A 148 -15.43 0.65 -25.88
C GLU A 148 -14.37 0.97 -24.83
N TRP A 149 -13.58 2.02 -25.08
CA TRP A 149 -12.41 2.35 -24.27
C TRP A 149 -12.56 3.73 -23.66
N TYR A 150 -12.28 3.83 -22.36
CA TYR A 150 -12.31 5.07 -21.59
C TYR A 150 -10.91 5.40 -21.11
N LEU A 151 -10.49 6.65 -21.24
CA LEU A 151 -9.18 7.10 -20.78
C LEU A 151 -9.24 7.32 -19.26
N ILE A 152 -8.32 6.73 -18.50
CA ILE A 152 -8.10 7.19 -17.12
C ILE A 152 -7.37 8.52 -17.21
N ARG A 153 -7.98 9.59 -16.70
CA ARG A 153 -7.49 10.95 -16.93
C ARG A 153 -6.09 11.17 -16.34
N PRO A 154 -5.03 11.35 -17.16
CA PRO A 154 -3.72 11.67 -16.61
C PRO A 154 -3.66 13.10 -16.08
N SER A 155 -2.67 13.43 -15.24
CA SER A 155 -2.45 14.80 -14.73
C SER A 155 -2.05 15.81 -15.82
N ILE A 156 -1.24 15.38 -16.78
CA ILE A 156 -0.85 16.12 -17.98
C ILE A 156 -1.33 15.30 -19.18
N LEU A 157 -1.93 15.90 -20.21
CA LEU A 157 -2.34 15.13 -21.38
C LEU A 157 -1.12 14.63 -22.18
N PRO A 158 -1.18 13.46 -22.84
CA PRO A 158 -0.02 12.89 -23.55
C PRO A 158 0.60 13.85 -24.57
N ASN A 159 -0.25 14.59 -25.30
CA ASN A 159 0.19 15.59 -26.28
C ASN A 159 0.81 16.86 -25.68
N ALA A 160 0.75 17.02 -24.35
CA ALA A 160 1.29 18.15 -23.61
C ALA A 160 2.54 17.79 -22.81
N LEU A 161 2.95 16.52 -22.80
CA LEU A 161 4.20 16.06 -22.19
C LEU A 161 5.41 16.63 -22.96
N ILE A 162 6.47 16.93 -22.22
CA ILE A 162 7.73 17.45 -22.77
C ILE A 162 8.73 16.29 -22.93
N PRO A 163 9.04 15.84 -24.17
CA PRO A 163 9.96 14.73 -24.40
C PRO A 163 11.40 15.05 -23.98
N ALA A 164 12.17 14.02 -23.63
CA ALA A 164 13.63 14.10 -23.59
C ALA A 164 14.27 13.94 -24.99
N PRO A 165 15.41 14.60 -25.27
CA PRO A 165 16.06 15.60 -24.43
C PRO A 165 15.25 16.91 -24.48
N GLY A 166 15.12 17.58 -23.35
CA GLY A 166 14.39 18.84 -23.28
C GLY A 166 14.98 19.89 -24.23
N PRO A 167 14.22 20.94 -24.56
CA PRO A 167 14.62 21.95 -25.56
C PRO A 167 15.88 22.73 -25.17
N VAL A 168 16.35 22.64 -23.92
CA VAL A 168 17.53 23.33 -23.42
C VAL A 168 18.50 22.31 -22.80
N PRO A 169 19.72 22.15 -23.35
CA PRO A 169 20.77 21.33 -22.75
C PRO A 169 21.05 21.78 -21.30
N GLY A 170 20.90 20.86 -20.34
CA GLY A 170 21.17 21.11 -18.92
C GLY A 170 19.99 21.61 -18.08
N VAL A 171 18.80 21.79 -18.66
CA VAL A 171 17.57 22.11 -17.91
C VAL A 171 16.67 20.88 -17.86
N SER A 172 16.43 20.34 -16.66
CA SER A 172 15.66 19.09 -16.43
C SER A 172 14.14 19.27 -16.50
N LEU A 173 13.64 20.08 -17.43
CA LEU A 173 12.19 20.28 -17.64
C LEU A 173 11.70 19.33 -18.75
N THR A 174 11.97 18.04 -18.60
CA THR A 174 11.37 16.97 -19.42
C THR A 174 10.40 16.21 -18.55
N ASP A 175 9.39 15.61 -19.15
CA ASP A 175 8.45 14.72 -18.48
C ASP A 175 8.81 13.24 -18.70
N THR A 176 9.75 12.95 -19.61
CA THR A 176 10.25 11.60 -19.88
C THR A 176 11.76 11.48 -19.60
N GLY A 177 12.25 10.24 -19.48
CA GLY A 177 13.62 9.92 -19.11
C GLY A 177 13.92 10.39 -17.68
N PHE A 178 15.11 10.94 -17.45
CA PHE A 178 15.46 11.54 -16.15
C PHE A 178 14.70 12.84 -15.88
N SER A 179 13.58 12.72 -15.16
CA SER A 179 12.63 13.80 -14.90
C SER A 179 12.38 14.02 -13.41
N LYS A 180 12.11 15.28 -13.05
CA LYS A 180 11.57 15.68 -11.74
C LYS A 180 10.05 15.87 -11.75
N THR A 181 9.44 15.80 -12.93
CA THR A 181 7.99 15.95 -13.09
C THR A 181 7.32 14.75 -12.43
N GLN A 182 6.39 15.05 -11.53
CA GLN A 182 5.56 14.05 -10.91
C GLN A 182 4.33 13.82 -11.79
N LEU A 183 4.30 12.66 -12.45
CA LEU A 183 3.20 12.27 -13.32
C LEU A 183 2.22 11.38 -12.55
N ALA A 184 0.97 11.84 -12.41
CA ALA A 184 -0.15 11.02 -11.95
C ALA A 184 -1.01 10.58 -13.14
N GLY A 185 -1.62 9.39 -13.05
CA GLY A 185 -2.43 8.79 -14.10
C GLY A 185 -1.62 8.33 -15.32
N TYR A 186 -0.33 8.03 -15.11
CA TYR A 186 0.55 7.37 -16.06
C TYR A 186 1.13 6.12 -15.43
N ALA A 187 1.38 5.10 -16.24
CA ALA A 187 2.14 3.91 -15.90
C ALA A 187 3.63 4.12 -16.20
N ASP A 188 4.45 3.28 -15.60
CA ASP A 188 5.90 3.25 -15.75
C ASP A 188 6.58 4.57 -15.33
N CYS A 189 6.12 5.08 -14.19
CA CYS A 189 6.62 6.30 -13.53
C CYS A 189 7.11 6.03 -12.10
N THR A 190 6.81 4.86 -11.54
CA THR A 190 7.19 4.44 -10.18
C THR A 190 7.90 3.09 -10.21
N PRO A 191 8.98 2.88 -9.43
CA PRO A 191 9.69 1.62 -9.43
C PRO A 191 8.83 0.44 -9.02
N THR A 192 9.15 -0.73 -9.56
CA THR A 192 8.64 -2.02 -9.05
C THR A 192 9.74 -2.66 -8.21
N ILE A 193 9.47 -2.96 -6.93
CA ILE A 193 10.48 -3.55 -6.02
C ILE A 193 10.33 -5.06 -5.87
N GLU A 194 11.44 -5.74 -5.63
CA GLU A 194 11.44 -7.17 -5.36
C GLU A 194 10.67 -7.52 -4.08
N LEU A 195 10.19 -8.76 -4.01
CA LEU A 195 9.60 -9.29 -2.78
C LEU A 195 10.62 -9.21 -1.63
N PRO A 196 10.22 -8.77 -0.42
CA PRO A 196 11.09 -8.78 0.73
C PRO A 196 11.50 -10.23 1.02
N THR A 197 12.80 -10.46 1.04
CA THR A 197 13.42 -11.73 1.36
C THR A 197 14.66 -11.51 2.23
N ALA A 198 15.08 -12.54 2.96
CA ALA A 198 16.26 -12.53 3.82
C ALA A 198 17.50 -12.05 3.05
N GLY A 199 18.00 -10.87 3.41
CA GLY A 199 19.18 -10.26 2.80
C GLY A 199 18.91 -9.32 1.62
N SER A 200 17.66 -9.12 1.22
CA SER A 200 17.28 -8.03 0.29
C SER A 200 17.66 -6.66 0.89
N PRO A 201 17.97 -5.64 0.07
CA PRO A 201 18.17 -4.26 0.52
C PRO A 201 16.89 -3.58 0.99
N ASN A 202 15.74 -4.27 0.96
CA ASN A 202 14.50 -3.79 1.53
C ASN A 202 14.65 -3.56 3.05
N PRO A 203 14.14 -2.45 3.62
CA PRO A 203 14.19 -2.20 5.07
C PRO A 203 13.48 -3.28 5.91
N PHE A 204 12.67 -4.13 5.29
CA PHE A 204 11.98 -5.27 5.87
C PHE A 204 12.56 -6.62 5.40
N SER A 205 13.88 -6.71 5.23
CA SER A 205 14.54 -7.91 4.72
C SER A 205 14.33 -9.18 5.56
N ASN A 206 13.88 -9.09 6.81
CA ASN A 206 13.52 -10.24 7.65
C ASN A 206 12.06 -10.70 7.47
N VAL A 207 11.30 -10.04 6.61
CA VAL A 207 9.91 -10.33 6.31
C VAL A 207 9.82 -11.11 4.99
N THR A 208 8.81 -11.96 4.84
CA THR A 208 8.48 -12.62 3.58
C THR A 208 7.05 -12.28 3.19
N ARG A 209 6.83 -12.06 1.89
CA ARG A 209 5.51 -11.79 1.32
C ARG A 209 5.23 -12.65 0.11
N SER A 210 3.96 -13.02 -0.05
CA SER A 210 3.48 -13.50 -1.34
C SER A 210 3.32 -12.34 -2.33
N PRO A 211 3.31 -12.60 -3.65
CA PRO A 211 2.99 -11.58 -4.64
C PRO A 211 1.65 -10.89 -4.36
N GLU A 212 0.62 -11.64 -3.99
CA GLU A 212 -0.72 -11.12 -3.70
C GLU A 212 -0.74 -10.21 -2.47
N GLU A 213 0.20 -10.36 -1.55
CA GLU A 213 0.32 -9.50 -0.38
C GLU A 213 1.01 -8.18 -0.71
N LEU A 214 2.08 -8.20 -1.53
CA LEU A 214 2.86 -7.00 -1.82
C LEU A 214 2.34 -6.20 -3.01
N TYR A 215 2.11 -6.86 -4.14
CA TYR A 215 1.82 -6.23 -5.43
C TYR A 215 0.32 -5.92 -5.65
N THR A 216 -0.50 -6.02 -4.61
CA THR A 216 -1.91 -5.55 -4.65
C THR A 216 -2.14 -4.34 -3.75
N ILE A 217 -1.07 -3.87 -3.08
CA ILE A 217 -1.09 -2.67 -2.26
C ILE A 217 -0.56 -1.54 -3.14
N PRO A 218 -1.35 -0.49 -3.41
CA PRO A 218 -0.87 0.65 -4.17
C PRO A 218 0.03 1.54 -3.32
N ASP A 219 1.00 2.18 -3.97
CA ASP A 219 1.67 3.36 -3.44
C ASP A 219 0.68 4.51 -3.26
N ARG A 220 0.99 5.42 -2.34
CA ARG A 220 0.27 6.70 -2.27
C ARG A 220 0.40 7.45 -3.60
N PRO A 221 -0.69 8.02 -4.14
CA PRO A 221 -0.61 8.85 -5.33
C PRO A 221 0.40 9.97 -5.16
N THR A 222 1.26 10.15 -6.17
CA THR A 222 2.19 11.27 -6.18
C THR A 222 1.41 12.56 -6.43
N HIS A 223 1.21 13.35 -5.37
CA HIS A 223 0.64 14.70 -5.48
C HIS A 223 1.75 15.78 -5.41
N PRO A 224 1.73 16.79 -6.30
CA PRO A 224 2.64 17.92 -6.24
C PRO A 224 2.53 18.72 -4.93
N GLU A 225 1.35 18.71 -4.31
CA GLU A 225 1.05 19.39 -3.06
C GLU A 225 0.86 18.35 -1.95
N GLY A 226 1.79 18.26 -1.01
CA GLY A 226 1.66 17.36 0.14
C GLY A 226 2.98 16.96 0.78
N PHE A 227 2.91 16.53 2.05
CA PHE A 227 4.05 15.95 2.75
C PHE A 227 4.24 14.50 2.27
N ASN A 228 5.46 14.12 1.89
CA ASN A 228 5.85 12.72 1.64
C ASN A 228 5.12 11.99 0.48
N THR A 229 4.56 12.74 -0.48
CA THR A 229 3.84 12.20 -1.65
C THR A 229 4.75 11.65 -2.74
N VAL A 230 6.03 12.00 -2.70
CA VAL A 230 7.00 11.61 -3.75
C VAL A 230 7.71 10.30 -3.42
N ARG A 231 7.71 9.91 -2.14
CA ARG A 231 8.47 8.78 -1.62
C ARG A 231 7.76 7.46 -1.90
N PHE A 232 8.58 6.43 -2.06
CA PHE A 232 8.14 5.04 -2.19
C PHE A 232 7.51 4.53 -0.89
N ASP A 233 6.39 3.83 -0.99
CA ASP A 233 5.75 3.19 0.16
C ASP A 233 6.22 1.75 0.29
N TYR A 234 7.12 1.46 1.23
CA TYR A 234 7.68 0.12 1.42
C TYR A 234 6.68 -0.94 1.89
N VAL A 235 5.40 -0.60 2.09
CA VAL A 235 4.30 -1.57 2.27
C VAL A 235 3.77 -2.12 0.93
N SER A 236 4.13 -1.48 -0.17
CA SER A 236 3.69 -1.74 -1.53
C SER A 236 4.85 -2.30 -2.36
N GLY A 237 4.50 -2.99 -3.44
CA GLY A 237 5.45 -3.45 -4.46
C GLY A 237 5.83 -2.38 -5.48
N GLY A 238 5.25 -1.18 -5.37
CA GLY A 238 5.46 -0.06 -6.25
C GLY A 238 4.46 -0.01 -7.40
N GLY A 239 4.94 0.38 -8.58
CA GLY A 239 4.11 0.61 -9.75
C GLY A 239 3.18 1.82 -9.60
N ASP A 240 2.37 2.06 -10.62
CA ASP A 240 1.50 3.23 -10.72
C ASP A 240 0.05 2.80 -10.61
N ALA A 241 -0.66 3.36 -9.63
CA ALA A 241 -2.03 2.99 -9.32
C ALA A 241 -3.04 4.00 -9.86
N PHE A 242 -4.22 3.51 -10.24
CA PHE A 242 -5.24 4.25 -10.98
C PHE A 242 -6.63 4.08 -10.34
N ASP A 243 -7.43 5.14 -10.34
CA ASP A 243 -8.83 5.16 -9.91
C ASP A 243 -9.74 5.08 -11.15
N ILE A 244 -10.69 4.13 -11.19
CA ILE A 244 -11.64 4.00 -12.30
C ILE A 244 -12.63 5.17 -12.34
N ALA A 245 -12.89 5.84 -11.23
CA ALA A 245 -13.74 7.04 -11.17
C ALA A 245 -13.14 8.22 -11.97
N ASP A 246 -11.84 8.17 -12.27
CA ASP A 246 -11.16 9.13 -13.14
C ASP A 246 -11.31 8.81 -14.64
N ALA A 247 -12.03 7.74 -15.01
CA ALA A 247 -12.32 7.41 -16.39
C ALA A 247 -13.18 8.48 -17.09
N VAL A 248 -12.75 8.91 -18.27
CA VAL A 248 -13.44 9.84 -19.16
C VAL A 248 -13.67 9.21 -20.53
N VAL A 249 -14.75 9.64 -21.19
CA VAL A 249 -14.96 9.37 -22.61
C VAL A 249 -13.84 10.04 -23.38
N GLN A 250 -13.36 9.40 -24.43
CA GLN A 250 -12.28 9.93 -25.27
C GLN A 250 -12.73 10.13 -26.71
N SER A 251 -12.19 11.16 -27.36
CA SER A 251 -12.45 11.46 -28.78
C SER A 251 -11.45 10.78 -29.72
N ALA A 252 -10.27 10.45 -29.18
CA ALA A 252 -9.22 9.64 -29.77
C ALA A 252 -8.36 9.08 -28.61
N PRO A 253 -7.52 8.04 -28.84
CA PRO A 253 -6.63 7.51 -27.80
C PRO A 253 -5.84 8.62 -27.10
N GLY A 254 -5.95 8.69 -25.77
CA GLY A 254 -5.25 9.67 -24.94
C GLY A 254 -5.82 11.10 -24.99
N VAL A 255 -6.95 11.32 -25.69
CA VAL A 255 -7.59 12.64 -25.84
C VAL A 255 -9.01 12.59 -25.26
N PRO A 256 -9.26 13.22 -24.11
CA PRO A 256 -10.61 13.32 -23.54
C PRO A 256 -11.61 13.91 -24.55
N ALA A 257 -12.84 13.42 -24.53
CA ALA A 257 -13.97 14.05 -25.18
C ALA A 257 -14.46 15.21 -24.29
N ILE A 258 -14.73 16.34 -24.92
CA ILE A 258 -15.26 17.54 -24.29
C ILE A 258 -16.70 17.78 -24.75
N ASP A 259 -17.55 18.23 -23.85
CA ASP A 259 -18.93 18.57 -24.15
C ASP A 259 -19.06 19.96 -24.81
N ALA A 260 -20.30 20.43 -24.99
CA ALA A 260 -20.58 21.73 -25.59
C ALA A 260 -20.12 22.94 -24.75
N PHE A 261 -19.80 22.74 -23.47
CA PHE A 261 -19.32 23.76 -22.54
C PHE A 261 -17.78 23.71 -22.39
N GLY A 262 -17.14 22.70 -22.97
CA GLY A 262 -15.69 22.48 -22.85
C GLY A 262 -15.30 21.64 -21.65
N ASP A 263 -16.26 21.02 -20.97
CA ASP A 263 -16.02 20.15 -19.82
C ASP A 263 -15.76 18.71 -20.29
N GLU A 264 -14.89 17.99 -19.58
CA GLU A 264 -14.59 16.58 -19.85
C GLU A 264 -15.81 15.70 -19.55
N ILE A 265 -16.14 14.78 -20.46
CA ILE A 265 -17.27 13.87 -20.30
C ILE A 265 -16.83 12.67 -19.45
N LYS A 266 -17.32 12.57 -18.22
CA LYS A 266 -17.07 11.41 -17.33
C LYS A 266 -17.67 10.12 -17.88
N ALA A 267 -16.93 9.02 -17.78
CA ALA A 267 -17.38 7.69 -18.20
C ALA A 267 -18.46 7.11 -17.26
N ASN A 268 -18.34 7.38 -15.95
CA ASN A 268 -19.24 6.85 -14.90
C ASN A 268 -19.41 5.33 -14.91
N ILE A 269 -18.31 4.60 -15.18
CA ILE A 269 -18.27 3.15 -15.09
C ILE A 269 -17.90 2.72 -13.67
N GLY A 270 -18.50 1.63 -13.18
CA GLY A 270 -18.21 1.09 -11.83
C GLY A 270 -17.35 -0.17 -11.83
N TRP A 271 -16.94 -0.65 -13.01
CA TRP A 271 -16.05 -1.81 -13.16
C TRP A 271 -15.44 -1.87 -14.58
N PHE A 272 -14.34 -2.60 -14.74
CA PHE A 272 -13.72 -2.95 -16.02
C PHE A 272 -13.14 -4.37 -16.01
N SER A 273 -12.83 -4.91 -17.19
CA SER A 273 -12.14 -6.22 -17.34
C SER A 273 -10.88 -6.13 -18.19
N TYR A 274 -10.67 -5.04 -18.92
CA TYR A 274 -9.52 -4.87 -19.81
C TYR A 274 -8.86 -3.53 -19.56
N VAL A 275 -7.52 -3.54 -19.60
CA VAL A 275 -6.67 -2.35 -19.58
C VAL A 275 -5.89 -2.30 -20.88
N ARG A 276 -5.85 -1.13 -21.51
CA ARG A 276 -4.97 -0.82 -22.63
C ARG A 276 -3.94 0.20 -22.16
N LEU A 277 -2.68 -0.11 -22.38
CA LEU A 277 -1.56 0.76 -22.07
C LEU A 277 -0.92 1.17 -23.38
N THR A 278 -0.76 2.46 -23.58
CA THR A 278 -0.16 3.04 -24.78
C THR A 278 0.97 3.96 -24.35
N ASP A 279 2.13 3.82 -24.98
CA ASP A 279 3.26 4.71 -24.80
C ASP A 279 2.83 6.18 -25.02
N ALA A 280 3.16 7.07 -24.10
CA ALA A 280 2.53 8.40 -24.06
C ALA A 280 3.22 9.42 -24.96
N VAL A 281 4.52 9.28 -25.19
CA VAL A 281 5.34 10.26 -25.88
C VAL A 281 6.07 9.60 -27.01
N SER A 282 5.93 10.18 -28.20
CA SER A 282 6.65 9.69 -29.36
C SER A 282 7.86 10.54 -29.69
N GLY A 283 8.94 9.89 -30.13
CA GLY A 283 10.18 10.49 -30.60
C GLY A 283 11.12 10.93 -29.50
N ASP A 284 10.88 10.54 -28.25
CA ASP A 284 11.77 10.86 -27.15
C ASP A 284 12.96 9.90 -27.06
N TYR A 285 14.08 10.48 -26.68
CA TYR A 285 15.38 9.85 -26.81
C TYR A 285 16.34 10.43 -25.78
N PHE A 286 17.09 9.57 -25.12
CA PHE A 286 18.16 9.98 -24.22
C PHE A 286 19.54 9.72 -24.82
N PRO A 287 20.39 10.75 -24.97
CA PRO A 287 21.75 10.57 -25.47
C PRO A 287 22.54 9.53 -24.66
N GLY A 288 22.93 8.45 -25.34
CA GLY A 288 23.73 7.37 -24.77
C GLY A 288 22.94 6.21 -24.17
N LEU A 289 21.63 6.37 -23.91
CA LEU A 289 20.74 5.28 -23.47
C LEU A 289 19.74 4.84 -24.55
N GLY A 290 19.51 5.67 -25.56
CA GLY A 290 18.67 5.32 -26.69
C GLY A 290 17.28 5.92 -26.58
N GLU A 291 16.33 5.28 -27.25
CA GLU A 291 14.90 5.54 -27.13
C GLU A 291 14.44 5.44 -25.67
N ILE A 292 13.46 6.26 -25.31
CA ILE A 292 12.68 6.13 -24.08
C ILE A 292 11.32 5.58 -24.51
N SER A 293 10.85 4.51 -23.88
CA SER A 293 9.56 3.90 -24.20
C SER A 293 9.04 3.14 -23.01
N ALA A 294 7.74 3.23 -22.74
CA ALA A 294 7.16 2.52 -21.61
C ALA A 294 7.44 1.01 -21.67
N GLU A 295 7.85 0.45 -20.53
CA GLU A 295 8.05 -0.96 -20.31
C GLU A 295 7.02 -1.49 -19.30
N ILE A 296 6.25 -2.51 -19.69
CA ILE A 296 5.15 -3.03 -18.88
C ILE A 296 5.47 -4.45 -18.39
N ASP A 297 5.44 -4.65 -17.08
CA ASP A 297 5.70 -5.93 -16.42
C ASP A 297 4.43 -6.65 -16.00
N ALA A 298 3.46 -5.97 -15.37
CA ALA A 298 2.20 -6.60 -14.98
C ALA A 298 1.11 -5.56 -14.71
N VAL A 299 -0.12 -6.05 -14.54
CA VAL A 299 -1.23 -5.27 -14.00
C VAL A 299 -1.92 -6.06 -12.89
N SER A 300 -2.17 -5.43 -11.75
CA SER A 300 -2.88 -6.02 -10.63
C SER A 300 -4.13 -5.23 -10.25
N ALA A 301 -5.06 -5.91 -9.58
CA ALA A 301 -6.14 -5.27 -8.83
C ALA A 301 -5.60 -4.71 -7.51
N CYS A 302 -6.11 -3.55 -7.10
CA CYS A 302 -5.91 -3.06 -5.76
C CYS A 302 -6.67 -3.93 -4.74
N ARG A 303 -6.02 -4.16 -3.61
CA ARG A 303 -6.61 -4.85 -2.47
C ARG A 303 -7.35 -3.84 -1.59
N PRO A 304 -8.60 -4.14 -1.20
CA PRO A 304 -9.30 -3.35 -0.20
C PRO A 304 -8.56 -3.31 1.14
N THR A 305 -8.52 -2.14 1.76
CA THR A 305 -8.07 -1.98 3.15
C THR A 305 -9.10 -2.51 4.12
N MET A 306 -8.70 -2.65 5.39
CA MET A 306 -9.60 -2.94 6.48
C MET A 306 -9.34 -2.05 7.69
N THR A 307 -10.37 -1.84 8.50
CA THR A 307 -10.24 -1.25 9.83
C THR A 307 -9.54 -2.22 10.78
N ILE A 308 -8.94 -1.72 11.86
CA ILE A 308 -8.35 -2.60 12.89
C ILE A 308 -9.42 -3.52 13.49
N GLY A 309 -10.67 -3.06 13.64
CA GLY A 309 -11.77 -3.89 14.13
C GLY A 309 -12.19 -5.01 13.18
N GLU A 310 -12.05 -4.81 11.86
CA GLU A 310 -12.16 -5.88 10.87
C GLU A 310 -10.96 -6.81 10.94
N ALA A 311 -9.73 -6.29 11.04
CA ALA A 311 -8.52 -7.11 11.18
C ALA A 311 -8.60 -8.04 12.39
N LYS A 312 -9.07 -7.58 13.55
CA LYS A 312 -9.27 -8.44 14.74
C LYS A 312 -10.21 -9.63 14.52
N ARG A 313 -11.07 -9.59 13.50
CA ARG A 313 -12.01 -10.67 13.16
C ARG A 313 -11.41 -11.74 12.24
N LEU A 314 -10.26 -11.47 11.62
CA LEU A 314 -9.53 -12.43 10.79
C LEU A 314 -9.04 -13.63 11.61
N ASP A 315 -8.74 -14.75 10.97
CA ASP A 315 -8.17 -15.91 11.65
C ASP A 315 -6.67 -15.72 11.97
N GLN A 316 -6.11 -16.62 12.78
CA GLN A 316 -4.67 -16.64 13.07
C GLN A 316 -3.89 -16.82 11.76
N GLY A 317 -2.91 -15.95 11.52
CA GLY A 317 -2.05 -16.00 10.35
C GLY A 317 -2.64 -15.34 9.10
N ASP A 318 -3.86 -14.83 9.15
CA ASP A 318 -4.43 -14.09 8.03
C ASP A 318 -3.71 -12.74 7.82
N TYR A 319 -3.67 -12.30 6.57
CA TYR A 319 -3.03 -11.06 6.17
C TYR A 319 -3.85 -9.83 6.56
N VAL A 320 -3.19 -8.88 7.20
CA VAL A 320 -3.70 -7.59 7.64
C VAL A 320 -3.22 -6.51 6.67
N PHE A 321 -4.14 -5.66 6.22
CA PHE A 321 -3.83 -4.44 5.48
C PHE A 321 -4.64 -3.28 6.05
N VAL A 322 -4.03 -2.52 6.97
CA VAL A 322 -4.69 -1.40 7.65
C VAL A 322 -4.00 -0.11 7.20
N THR A 323 -4.81 0.84 6.72
CA THR A 323 -4.38 2.22 6.49
C THR A 323 -4.83 3.11 7.64
N ASP A 324 -4.27 4.31 7.69
CA ASP A 324 -4.69 5.38 8.60
C ASP A 324 -4.60 5.08 10.10
N ALA A 325 -3.82 4.08 10.49
CA ALA A 325 -3.66 3.71 11.89
C ALA A 325 -2.79 4.75 12.61
N VAL A 326 -3.21 5.22 13.79
CA VAL A 326 -2.47 6.25 14.55
C VAL A 326 -1.66 5.61 15.65
N VAL A 327 -0.36 5.87 15.67
CA VAL A 327 0.56 5.38 16.71
C VAL A 327 0.24 6.05 18.05
N THR A 328 -0.21 5.27 19.03
CA THR A 328 -0.59 5.77 20.37
C THR A 328 0.51 5.54 21.40
N ALA A 329 1.38 4.55 21.19
CA ALA A 329 2.51 4.24 22.04
C ALA A 329 3.67 3.64 21.25
N VAL A 330 4.89 3.90 21.70
CA VAL A 330 6.13 3.36 21.14
C VAL A 330 6.93 2.76 22.30
N LEU A 331 7.37 1.52 22.15
CA LEU A 331 8.24 0.76 23.03
C LEU A 331 9.48 0.32 22.23
N PRO A 332 10.59 -0.10 22.86
CA PRO A 332 11.79 -0.50 22.12
C PRO A 332 11.54 -1.54 21.03
N ASP A 333 10.72 -2.57 21.31
CA ASP A 333 10.48 -3.75 20.49
C ASP A 333 9.09 -3.78 19.83
N ALA A 334 8.27 -2.76 20.03
CA ALA A 334 6.92 -2.70 19.49
C ALA A 334 6.35 -1.28 19.52
N PHE A 335 5.30 -1.07 18.74
CA PHE A 335 4.43 0.09 18.90
C PHE A 335 2.97 -0.34 18.88
N PHE A 336 2.09 0.55 19.34
CA PHE A 336 0.65 0.32 19.32
C PHE A 336 0.00 1.34 18.41
N VAL A 337 -0.96 0.87 17.63
CA VAL A 337 -1.76 1.71 16.75
C VAL A 337 -3.24 1.57 17.07
N GLU A 338 -3.97 2.67 16.92
CA GLU A 338 -5.41 2.76 17.14
C GLU A 338 -6.08 3.30 15.87
N SER A 339 -7.28 2.81 15.58
CA SER A 339 -8.08 3.38 14.49
C SER A 339 -8.41 4.84 14.79
N PRO A 340 -8.46 5.74 13.79
CA PRO A 340 -8.77 7.16 14.01
C PRO A 340 -10.07 7.40 14.79
N ASN A 341 -11.07 6.53 14.57
CA ASN A 341 -12.37 6.56 15.26
C ASN A 341 -12.36 5.87 16.63
N ARG A 342 -11.21 5.35 17.08
CA ARG A 342 -11.01 4.69 18.39
C ARG A 342 -11.85 3.43 18.59
N SER A 343 -12.21 2.76 17.50
CA SER A 343 -13.02 1.53 17.57
C SER A 343 -12.20 0.29 17.95
N ALA A 344 -10.91 0.27 17.62
CA ALA A 344 -9.99 -0.83 17.92
C ALA A 344 -8.53 -0.37 17.85
N ALA A 345 -7.65 -1.18 18.44
CA ALA A 345 -6.21 -0.98 18.43
C ALA A 345 -5.49 -2.33 18.35
N MET A 346 -4.23 -2.32 17.92
CA MET A 346 -3.41 -3.53 17.82
C MET A 346 -1.95 -3.23 18.12
N LYS A 347 -1.19 -4.28 18.43
CA LYS A 347 0.25 -4.20 18.67
C LYS A 347 1.00 -4.57 17.38
N VAL A 348 2.09 -3.88 17.11
CA VAL A 348 2.96 -4.12 15.96
C VAL A 348 4.37 -4.37 16.49
N LEU A 349 4.94 -5.56 16.22
CA LEU A 349 6.30 -5.89 16.68
C LEU A 349 7.31 -5.34 15.70
N TYR A 350 8.16 -4.43 16.16
CA TYR A 350 9.16 -3.82 15.31
C TYR A 350 10.26 -3.24 16.19
N ASP A 351 11.52 -3.38 15.76
CA ASP A 351 12.63 -2.67 16.40
C ASP A 351 12.48 -1.18 16.11
N THR A 352 11.95 -0.43 17.08
CA THR A 352 11.67 1.00 16.90
C THR A 352 12.94 1.86 16.85
N SER A 353 14.11 1.25 17.07
CA SER A 353 15.42 1.87 16.81
C SER A 353 15.90 1.67 15.37
N ALA A 354 15.21 0.87 14.57
CA ALA A 354 15.40 0.82 13.13
C ALA A 354 14.51 1.87 12.45
N ALA A 355 15.09 2.61 11.51
CA ALA A 355 14.35 3.55 10.68
C ALA A 355 13.96 2.88 9.36
N VAL A 356 12.75 3.18 8.87
CA VAL A 356 12.33 2.85 7.50
C VAL A 356 12.40 4.14 6.71
N ASP A 357 13.21 4.16 5.65
CA ASP A 357 13.41 5.35 4.82
C ASP A 357 13.80 6.62 5.63
N GLY A 358 14.70 6.42 6.61
CA GLY A 358 15.16 7.48 7.50
C GLY A 358 14.14 7.96 8.54
N LYS A 359 12.95 7.35 8.62
CA LYS A 359 11.89 7.68 9.59
C LYS A 359 11.86 6.65 10.72
N PHE A 360 11.91 7.15 11.95
CA PHE A 360 11.60 6.36 13.16
C PHE A 360 10.13 6.50 13.50
N VAL A 361 9.54 5.44 14.05
CA VAL A 361 8.15 5.43 14.55
C VAL A 361 8.03 6.38 15.76
N ARG A 362 7.06 7.28 15.73
CA ARG A 362 6.74 8.22 16.81
C ARG A 362 5.26 8.18 17.16
N ARG A 363 4.93 8.52 18.40
CA ARG A 363 3.52 8.72 18.78
C ARG A 363 2.92 9.86 17.96
N GLY A 364 1.70 9.69 17.47
CA GLY A 364 1.04 10.63 16.57
C GLY A 364 1.39 10.44 15.09
N ASP A 365 2.26 9.48 14.73
CA ASP A 365 2.40 9.09 13.34
C ASP A 365 1.11 8.39 12.85
N LYS A 366 0.67 8.73 11.64
CA LYS A 366 -0.32 7.99 10.85
C LYS A 366 0.41 6.99 9.98
N MET A 367 -0.04 5.76 9.97
CA MET A 367 0.67 4.63 9.36
C MET A 367 -0.24 3.82 8.45
N THR A 368 0.35 3.30 7.38
CA THR A 368 -0.14 2.11 6.68
C THR A 368 0.69 0.92 7.16
N ILE A 369 0.03 -0.18 7.52
CA ILE A 369 0.66 -1.36 8.14
C ILE A 369 0.12 -2.61 7.47
N THR A 370 1.03 -3.52 7.13
CA THR A 370 0.70 -4.85 6.65
C THR A 370 1.48 -5.94 7.36
N GLY A 371 0.98 -7.18 7.33
CA GLY A 371 1.61 -8.35 7.93
C GLY A 371 0.58 -9.39 8.33
N HIS A 372 0.98 -10.39 9.09
CA HIS A 372 0.09 -11.48 9.48
C HIS A 372 -0.42 -11.29 10.90
N LEU A 373 -1.68 -11.65 11.16
CA LEU A 373 -2.26 -11.51 12.48
C LEU A 373 -1.83 -12.66 13.41
N ASP A 374 -1.26 -12.34 14.56
CA ASP A 374 -1.03 -13.25 15.67
C ASP A 374 -1.98 -12.96 16.84
N LYS A 375 -2.78 -13.97 17.18
CA LYS A 375 -3.77 -13.98 18.26
C LYS A 375 -3.33 -14.79 19.48
N THR A 376 -2.10 -15.29 19.48
CA THR A 376 -1.55 -16.08 20.60
C THR A 376 -1.60 -15.27 21.90
N GLY A 377 -2.04 -15.91 23.00
CA GLY A 377 -2.14 -15.27 24.31
C GLY A 377 -3.24 -14.20 24.43
N GLY A 378 -4.22 -14.18 23.53
CA GLY A 378 -5.33 -13.21 23.53
C GLY A 378 -4.93 -11.80 23.09
N GLY A 379 -3.76 -11.67 22.46
CA GLY A 379 -3.32 -10.43 21.82
C GLY A 379 -3.88 -10.28 20.41
N PHE A 380 -3.67 -9.10 19.82
CA PHE A 380 -3.82 -8.87 18.38
C PHE A 380 -2.55 -8.19 17.93
N VAL A 381 -1.61 -9.01 17.46
CA VAL A 381 -0.24 -8.62 17.21
C VAL A 381 0.06 -8.81 15.73
N VAL A 382 0.80 -7.89 15.11
CA VAL A 382 1.41 -8.10 13.79
C VAL A 382 2.91 -8.34 14.04
N PRO A 383 3.38 -9.61 14.01
CA PRO A 383 4.75 -9.95 14.41
C PRO A 383 5.78 -9.75 13.31
N ASP A 384 5.35 -9.66 12.06
CA ASP A 384 6.18 -9.53 10.86
C ASP A 384 5.80 -8.29 10.03
N PRO A 385 5.70 -7.09 10.61
CA PRO A 385 5.07 -5.97 9.92
C PRO A 385 5.94 -5.40 8.81
N MET A 386 5.27 -4.94 7.75
CA MET A 386 5.77 -3.87 6.90
C MET A 386 4.95 -2.62 7.22
N TRP A 387 5.58 -1.45 7.19
CA TRP A 387 4.87 -0.21 7.49
C TRP A 387 5.44 0.98 6.74
N THR A 388 4.61 2.00 6.56
CA THR A 388 5.02 3.30 6.02
C THR A 388 4.28 4.42 6.75
N CYS A 389 5.02 5.47 7.12
CA CYS A 389 4.46 6.65 7.76
C CYS A 389 3.88 7.60 6.71
N THR A 390 2.56 7.76 6.76
CA THR A 390 1.82 8.60 5.80
C THR A 390 1.65 10.03 6.29
N GLN A 391 1.71 10.26 7.61
CA GLN A 391 1.66 11.58 8.23
C GLN A 391 2.32 11.55 9.62
N THR A 392 2.90 12.67 10.06
CA THR A 392 3.56 12.81 11.38
C THR A 392 2.83 13.84 12.25
N ASP A 393 3.10 13.80 13.55
CA ASP A 393 2.71 14.83 14.52
C ASP A 393 1.20 15.08 14.63
N LEU A 394 0.38 14.04 14.39
CA LEU A 394 -1.05 14.11 14.66
C LEU A 394 -1.35 14.14 16.15
N ASN A 395 -2.50 14.73 16.47
CA ASN A 395 -3.07 14.63 17.81
C ASN A 395 -3.34 13.18 18.16
N ILE A 396 -2.66 12.68 19.19
CA ILE A 396 -2.91 11.35 19.73
C ILE A 396 -4.36 11.31 20.24
N PRO A 397 -5.16 10.29 19.87
CA PRO A 397 -6.50 10.10 20.41
C PRO A 397 -6.49 10.22 21.93
N GLN A 398 -7.45 10.96 22.49
CA GLN A 398 -7.62 11.05 23.95
C GLN A 398 -7.79 9.63 24.54
N PRO A 399 -7.45 9.38 25.81
CA PRO A 399 -7.63 8.05 26.37
C PRO A 399 -9.12 7.73 26.60
N LEU A 400 -9.54 6.48 26.42
CA LEU A 400 -10.91 6.03 26.74
C LEU A 400 -11.03 5.79 28.25
N GLY A 401 -11.95 6.46 28.93
CA GLY A 401 -12.29 6.12 30.31
C GLY A 401 -12.84 4.69 30.36
N MET A 402 -12.21 3.80 31.12
CA MET A 402 -12.55 2.37 31.13
C MET A 402 -12.55 1.81 32.54
N LYS A 403 -13.57 1.00 32.87
CA LYS A 403 -13.62 0.22 34.11
C LYS A 403 -12.55 -0.88 34.09
N ILE A 404 -11.98 -1.22 35.24
CA ILE A 404 -10.90 -2.22 35.30
C ILE A 404 -11.39 -3.58 34.79
N SER A 405 -12.63 -3.96 35.12
CA SER A 405 -13.26 -5.20 34.63
C SER A 405 -13.41 -5.28 33.11
N SER A 406 -13.39 -4.15 32.39
CA SER A 406 -13.49 -4.12 30.93
C SER A 406 -12.14 -4.33 30.23
N LEU A 407 -11.02 -4.24 30.95
CA LEU A 407 -9.68 -4.45 30.37
C LEU A 407 -9.46 -5.89 29.92
N SER A 408 -10.18 -6.86 30.48
CA SER A 408 -10.14 -8.26 30.04
C SER A 408 -10.80 -8.50 28.69
N ASN A 409 -11.55 -7.53 28.15
CA ASN A 409 -12.11 -7.64 26.81
C ASN A 409 -11.01 -7.56 25.75
N ASP A 410 -11.02 -8.49 24.81
CA ASP A 410 -10.09 -8.57 23.69
C ASP A 410 -10.12 -7.32 22.78
N LEU A 411 -11.28 -6.66 22.68
CA LEU A 411 -11.39 -5.39 21.97
C LEU A 411 -10.62 -4.26 22.66
N ALA A 412 -10.45 -4.32 23.98
CA ALA A 412 -9.66 -3.35 24.73
C ALA A 412 -8.14 -3.52 24.51
N TYR A 413 -7.68 -4.69 24.05
CA TYR A 413 -6.26 -4.92 23.76
C TYR A 413 -5.72 -3.89 22.77
N GLY A 414 -4.59 -3.27 23.14
CA GLY A 414 -3.88 -2.22 22.40
C GLY A 414 -4.46 -0.82 22.58
N MET A 415 -5.65 -0.67 23.17
CA MET A 415 -6.33 0.63 23.26
C MET A 415 -5.62 1.56 24.24
N ARG A 416 -5.60 2.87 23.92
CA ARG A 416 -5.21 3.89 24.88
C ARG A 416 -6.35 4.17 25.86
N VAL A 417 -6.18 3.77 27.11
CA VAL A 417 -7.20 3.81 28.16
C VAL A 417 -6.82 4.70 29.32
N ARG A 418 -7.84 5.20 30.03
CA ARG A 418 -7.72 5.81 31.35
C ARG A 418 -8.52 5.00 32.34
N VAL A 419 -7.85 4.51 33.36
CA VAL A 419 -8.41 3.72 34.45
C VAL A 419 -8.27 4.47 35.77
N TRP A 420 -9.03 4.07 36.78
CA TRP A 420 -8.98 4.67 38.11
C TRP A 420 -9.20 3.61 39.18
N GLY A 421 -8.66 3.85 40.37
CA GLY A 421 -8.81 2.95 41.50
C GLY A 421 -7.94 3.34 42.67
N ARG A 422 -8.04 2.58 43.76
CA ARG A 422 -7.19 2.70 44.94
C ARG A 422 -5.95 1.85 44.76
N LYS A 423 -4.77 2.39 45.04
CA LYS A 423 -3.53 1.59 45.05
C LYS A 423 -3.56 0.57 46.20
N THR A 424 -3.39 -0.70 45.88
CA THR A 424 -3.40 -1.84 46.83
C THR A 424 -2.02 -2.48 46.99
N GLN A 425 -1.20 -2.46 45.95
CA GLN A 425 0.15 -3.04 45.94
C GLN A 425 1.11 -2.18 45.13
N GLN A 426 2.41 -2.21 45.48
CA GLN A 426 3.49 -1.57 44.74
C GLN A 426 4.69 -2.53 44.69
N GLY A 427 5.37 -2.58 43.54
CA GLY A 427 6.69 -3.20 43.43
C GLY A 427 7.59 -2.41 42.47
N PRO A 428 8.80 -2.91 42.19
CA PRO A 428 9.70 -2.28 41.21
C PRO A 428 9.06 -2.26 39.82
N GLY A 429 8.83 -1.08 39.27
CA GLY A 429 8.25 -0.90 37.93
C GLY A 429 6.76 -1.18 37.80
N TYR A 430 6.01 -1.37 38.90
CA TYR A 430 4.56 -1.56 38.82
C TYR A 430 3.81 -1.19 40.11
N CYS A 431 2.51 -0.93 39.98
CA CYS A 431 1.57 -0.97 41.10
C CYS A 431 0.29 -1.71 40.70
N VAL A 432 -0.53 -2.08 41.69
CA VAL A 432 -1.87 -2.63 41.46
C VAL A 432 -2.89 -1.63 41.98
N ILE A 433 -3.91 -1.38 41.19
CA ILE A 433 -5.07 -0.58 41.56
C ILE A 433 -6.33 -1.43 41.59
N ASP A 434 -7.28 -1.07 42.44
CA ASP A 434 -8.57 -1.73 42.63
C ASP A 434 -9.70 -0.70 42.59
N ASP A 435 -10.72 -0.92 41.74
CA ASP A 435 -11.89 -0.04 41.61
C ASP A 435 -13.10 -0.48 42.47
N GLY A 436 -12.91 -1.48 43.32
CA GLY A 436 -13.91 -2.14 44.17
C GLY A 436 -14.56 -3.35 43.50
N SER A 437 -14.43 -3.49 42.18
CA SER A 437 -15.00 -4.61 41.41
C SER A 437 -13.94 -5.50 40.76
N SER A 438 -12.77 -4.94 40.45
CA SER A 438 -11.67 -5.65 39.81
C SER A 438 -10.34 -4.92 40.07
N SER A 439 -9.24 -5.63 39.90
CA SER A 439 -7.89 -5.07 40.02
C SER A 439 -7.13 -5.10 38.70
N ALA A 440 -6.29 -4.09 38.45
CA ALA A 440 -5.37 -4.05 37.31
C ALA A 440 -3.96 -3.71 37.75
N LYS A 441 -2.99 -4.34 37.09
CA LYS A 441 -1.57 -4.02 37.23
C LYS A 441 -1.19 -2.89 36.28
N LEU A 442 -0.71 -1.78 36.84
CA LEU A 442 -0.09 -0.68 36.09
C LEU A 442 1.41 -0.94 36.01
N VAL A 443 1.99 -1.00 34.81
CA VAL A 443 3.39 -1.38 34.58
C VAL A 443 4.13 -0.29 33.81
N TRP A 444 5.37 0.04 34.20
CA TRP A 444 6.22 1.02 33.52
C TRP A 444 7.69 0.57 33.49
N SER A 445 8.48 1.18 32.60
CA SER A 445 9.89 0.79 32.37
C SER A 445 10.87 1.30 33.42
N SER A 446 10.57 2.41 34.10
CA SER A 446 11.46 3.01 35.11
C SER A 446 11.24 2.42 36.52
N PRO A 447 12.09 1.49 37.01
CA PRO A 447 11.87 0.86 38.31
C PRO A 447 11.99 1.83 39.49
N ALA A 448 12.60 3.01 39.28
CA ALA A 448 12.79 4.03 40.30
C ALA A 448 11.52 4.82 40.64
N TYR A 449 10.53 4.86 39.73
CA TYR A 449 9.27 5.53 40.02
C TYR A 449 8.46 4.72 41.03
N SER A 450 8.05 5.35 42.12
CA SER A 450 7.20 4.75 43.15
C SER A 450 6.10 5.71 43.56
N ILE A 451 4.91 5.16 43.80
CA ILE A 451 3.78 5.93 44.33
C ILE A 451 3.81 5.76 45.85
N SER A 452 3.82 6.85 46.61
CA SER A 452 3.74 6.82 48.08
C SER A 452 2.28 6.84 48.57
N GLY A 453 2.02 6.33 49.78
CA GLY A 453 0.69 6.37 50.44
C GLY A 453 -0.37 5.41 49.88
N SER A 454 -1.54 5.30 50.52
CA SER A 454 -2.73 4.61 49.97
C SER A 454 -3.62 5.66 49.34
N LEU A 455 -3.42 5.92 48.04
CA LEU A 455 -4.07 7.00 47.30
C LEU A 455 -5.04 6.44 46.28
N TYR A 456 -6.10 7.20 46.00
CA TYR A 456 -6.84 7.03 44.77
C TYR A 456 -6.03 7.65 43.64
N LEU A 457 -6.04 7.02 42.48
CA LEU A 457 -5.34 7.54 41.32
C LEU A 457 -6.11 7.28 40.04
N THR A 458 -5.85 8.11 39.04
CA THR A 458 -6.17 7.82 37.64
C THR A 458 -4.86 7.55 36.90
N ALA A 459 -4.85 6.54 36.03
CA ALA A 459 -3.71 6.21 35.21
C ALA A 459 -4.11 6.15 33.74
N THR A 460 -3.32 6.78 32.87
CA THR A 460 -3.46 6.71 31.42
C THR A 460 -2.39 5.78 30.85
N GLY A 461 -2.75 4.84 29.98
CA GLY A 461 -1.79 3.91 29.40
C GLY A 461 -2.38 3.08 28.28
N ILE A 462 -1.64 2.06 27.86
CA ILE A 462 -2.10 1.09 26.86
C ILE A 462 -2.59 -0.17 27.56
N CYS A 463 -3.79 -0.62 27.24
CA CYS A 463 -4.27 -1.93 27.68
C CYS A 463 -3.50 -3.02 26.92
N ASP A 464 -2.75 -3.85 27.64
CA ASP A 464 -1.87 -4.88 27.07
C ASP A 464 -2.09 -6.22 27.82
N ARG A 465 -1.34 -7.26 27.45
CA ARG A 465 -1.34 -8.56 28.11
C ARG A 465 0.07 -8.92 28.59
N ALA A 466 0.16 -9.46 29.80
CA ALA A 466 1.36 -10.12 30.29
C ALA A 466 0.96 -11.45 30.92
N ASN A 467 1.49 -12.56 30.40
CA ASN A 467 1.14 -13.91 30.84
C ASN A 467 -0.38 -14.19 30.81
N GLY A 468 -1.09 -13.64 29.82
CA GLY A 468 -2.55 -13.77 29.69
C GLY A 468 -3.37 -12.80 30.56
N GLU A 469 -2.75 -12.10 31.51
CA GLU A 469 -3.45 -11.12 32.36
C GLU A 469 -3.49 -9.73 31.71
N ALA A 470 -4.61 -9.03 31.89
CA ALA A 470 -4.75 -7.64 31.48
C ALA A 470 -3.87 -6.72 32.34
N ILE A 471 -3.04 -5.92 31.67
CA ILE A 471 -2.23 -4.87 32.32
C ILE A 471 -2.48 -3.53 31.66
N VAL A 472 -2.13 -2.44 32.34
CA VAL A 472 -2.08 -1.11 31.74
C VAL A 472 -0.62 -0.66 31.72
N ARG A 473 -0.06 -0.55 30.52
CA ARG A 473 1.32 -0.10 30.30
C ARG A 473 1.37 1.42 30.31
N ILE A 474 2.08 1.97 31.29
CA ILE A 474 2.27 3.40 31.51
C ILE A 474 3.57 3.82 30.83
N LEU A 475 3.49 4.84 29.95
CA LEU A 475 4.64 5.28 29.16
C LEU A 475 5.51 6.24 29.96
N ASP A 476 4.90 7.25 30.57
CA ASP A 476 5.56 8.19 31.47
C ASP A 476 4.76 8.28 32.78
N PRO A 477 5.18 7.59 33.84
CA PRO A 477 4.42 7.58 35.09
C PRO A 477 4.33 8.95 35.76
N VAL A 478 5.20 9.92 35.44
CA VAL A 478 5.09 11.30 35.96
C VAL A 478 3.92 12.04 35.29
N GLN A 479 3.72 11.83 34.00
CA GLN A 479 2.66 12.49 33.24
C GLN A 479 1.33 11.75 33.31
N ASP A 480 1.38 10.43 33.25
CA ASP A 480 0.22 9.56 33.00
C ASP A 480 -0.52 9.15 34.28
N ILE A 481 0.08 9.31 35.46
CA ILE A 481 -0.55 9.02 36.75
C ILE A 481 -0.91 10.33 37.46
N LYS A 482 -2.16 10.43 37.92
CA LYS A 482 -2.65 11.54 38.75
C LYS A 482 -3.20 11.01 40.06
N LEU A 483 -2.78 11.60 41.17
CA LEU A 483 -3.13 11.20 42.53
C LEU A 483 -4.27 12.10 43.06
N TYR A 484 -5.18 11.52 43.84
CA TYR A 484 -6.34 12.19 44.44
C TYR A 484 -6.50 11.85 45.92
#